data_AF-A0ABD1YV55-F1
#
_entry.id   AF-A0ABD1YV55-F1
#
_cell.length_a   1.000
_cell.length_b   1.000
_cell.length_c   1.000
_cell.angle_alpha   90.00
_cell.angle_beta   90.00
_cell.angle_gamma   90.00
#
_symmetry.space_group_name_H-M   'P 1'
#
loop_
_entity.id
_entity.type
_entity.pdbx_description
1 polymer ?
#
loop_
_entity_poly.entity_id
_entity_poly.type
_entity_poly.pdbx_seq_one_letter_code
_entity_poly.pdbx_strand_id
1 'polypeptide(L)'
;MAVALSTCSLLGTWKAKTSTRIVGCRRKKSCVVIAGQASDDDGQGEKGGSRLSRILKTKQRILQAQLSRLENGQLEERLSSLQPYSAPYRLLDTIAQQLMQGKTTVVAEIARLSPSESLDSFSSRCAQYVEWGADALAVCTDEEKSPNGAADLAAACKAVNVPVLRKDWIIHPLQVAETREVGASSITAVYSILGKGAPAILQYAISLGLDAIVEVVNLQELQEVEPLGAPLYGINLSVGLTLSLPGVRMDLAKGLVGEIPFGASSVVGVWSIEEATELKAEGVDAVYVRHEVLQGRSATEAKQLVPQAFLQNLRDAMTGDD
;
A
#
# COMPACT_ATOMS: atom_id res chain seq x y z
N MET A 1 27.61 -36.62 16.55
CA MET A 1 27.98 -35.84 15.36
C MET A 1 26.87 -34.84 15.10
N ALA A 2 26.99 -33.65 15.70
CA ALA A 2 26.12 -32.52 15.44
C ALA A 2 26.89 -31.57 14.53
N VAL A 3 26.35 -31.30 13.34
CA VAL A 3 26.94 -30.37 12.39
C VAL A 3 26.54 -28.96 12.83
N ALA A 4 27.55 -28.20 13.26
CA ALA A 4 27.42 -26.78 13.58
C ALA A 4 27.15 -26.00 12.28
N LEU A 5 25.99 -25.35 12.19
CA LEU A 5 25.71 -24.35 11.17
C LEU A 5 26.39 -23.05 11.59
N SER A 6 27.48 -22.74 10.90
CA SER A 6 28.21 -21.48 10.94
C SER A 6 27.27 -20.34 10.57
N THR A 7 26.98 -19.47 11.52
CA THR A 7 26.28 -18.20 11.31
C THR A 7 27.11 -17.32 10.37
N CYS A 8 26.58 -17.05 9.19
CA CYS A 8 27.14 -16.10 8.24
C CYS A 8 26.98 -14.69 8.82
N SER A 9 28.09 -14.13 9.30
CA SER A 9 28.21 -12.78 9.83
C SER A 9 28.30 -11.77 8.68
N LEU A 10 27.15 -11.26 8.21
CA LEU A 10 27.06 -10.06 7.35
C LEU A 10 26.16 -8.96 7.95
N LEU A 11 25.80 -9.07 9.24
CA LEU A 11 25.25 -7.96 9.99
C LEU A 11 26.39 -7.06 10.45
N GLY A 12 26.79 -6.13 9.57
CA GLY A 12 27.61 -5.00 9.94
C GLY A 12 26.97 -4.30 11.14
N THR A 13 27.71 -4.26 12.25
CA THR A 13 27.32 -3.61 13.49
C THR A 13 27.09 -2.12 13.25
N TRP A 14 25.86 -1.73 12.90
CA TRP A 14 25.43 -0.35 12.98
C TRP A 14 25.18 -0.03 14.45
N LYS A 15 26.24 0.43 15.12
CA LYS A 15 26.12 1.12 16.41
C LYS A 15 25.17 2.29 16.18
N ALA A 16 23.97 2.21 16.75
CA ALA A 16 23.01 3.30 16.85
C ALA A 16 23.66 4.50 17.57
N LYS A 17 24.38 5.31 16.81
CA LYS A 17 24.86 6.65 17.17
C LYS A 17 24.07 7.68 16.37
N THR A 18 22.75 7.55 16.40
CA THR A 18 21.86 8.63 16.01
C THR A 18 20.71 8.57 17.00
N SER A 19 20.70 9.54 17.90
CA SER A 19 19.45 10.00 18.49
C SER A 19 18.52 10.28 17.32
N THR A 20 17.59 9.38 17.03
CA THR A 20 16.54 9.57 16.04
C THR A 20 15.63 10.67 16.58
N ARG A 21 16.08 11.92 16.44
CA ARG A 21 15.21 13.08 16.47
C ARG A 21 14.30 12.88 15.29
N ILE A 22 13.06 12.48 15.56
CA ILE A 22 11.93 12.78 14.69
C ILE A 22 12.15 14.19 14.19
N VAL A 23 12.38 14.33 12.87
CA VAL A 23 12.73 15.60 12.26
C VAL A 23 11.57 16.56 12.52
N GLY A 24 11.77 17.46 13.48
CA GLY A 24 10.99 18.69 13.62
C GLY A 24 9.82 18.71 14.60
N CYS A 25 9.99 18.31 15.86
CA CYS A 25 9.18 18.89 16.96
C CYS A 25 10.00 19.95 17.71
N ARG A 26 10.25 21.11 17.07
CA ARG A 26 10.72 22.29 17.81
C ARG A 26 9.49 22.93 18.45
N ARG A 27 9.57 23.22 19.75
CA ARG A 27 8.60 23.99 20.56
C ARG A 27 7.97 25.15 19.76
N LYS A 28 6.83 24.89 19.10
CA LYS A 28 5.79 25.80 18.55
C LYS A 28 4.97 25.03 17.51
N LYS A 29 3.77 24.56 17.90
CA LYS A 29 2.52 24.37 17.12
C LYS A 29 2.58 24.19 15.58
N SER A 30 3.51 23.42 15.03
CA SER A 30 3.44 22.99 13.63
C SER A 30 4.01 21.58 13.51
N CYS A 31 3.15 20.56 13.56
CA CYS A 31 3.51 19.21 13.13
C CYS A 31 3.83 19.29 11.64
N VAL A 32 5.06 18.96 11.25
CA VAL A 32 5.46 18.94 9.84
C VAL A 32 4.77 17.74 9.20
N VAL A 33 3.79 18.00 8.35
CA VAL A 33 3.28 17.01 7.41
C VAL A 33 4.45 16.57 6.55
N ILE A 34 4.69 15.25 6.46
CA ILE A 34 5.88 14.69 5.79
C ILE A 34 5.74 14.73 4.26
N ALA A 35 4.55 15.00 3.74
CA ALA A 35 4.32 15.16 2.31
C ALA A 35 5.28 16.22 1.72
N GLY A 36 6.00 15.85 0.67
CA GLY A 36 6.70 16.82 -0.16
C GLY A 36 5.70 17.90 -0.58
N GLN A 37 6.10 19.17 -0.54
CA GLN A 37 5.33 20.19 -1.24
C GLN A 37 5.28 19.74 -2.69
N ALA A 38 4.08 19.41 -3.19
CA ALA A 38 3.89 19.29 -4.62
C ALA A 38 4.43 20.59 -5.21
N SER A 39 5.46 20.49 -6.04
CA SER A 39 6.07 21.65 -6.67
C SER A 39 4.98 22.38 -7.44
N ASP A 40 4.63 23.58 -6.98
CA ASP A 40 3.97 24.59 -7.79
C ASP A 40 4.99 25.01 -8.86
N ASP A 41 5.13 24.20 -9.90
CA ASP A 41 5.79 24.66 -11.13
C ASP A 41 4.76 25.54 -11.84
N ASP A 42 4.87 26.84 -11.59
CA ASP A 42 4.04 27.92 -12.11
C ASP A 42 4.21 28.05 -13.63
N GLY A 43 3.69 27.07 -14.37
CA GLY A 43 3.22 27.26 -15.74
C GLY A 43 1.84 27.90 -15.68
N GLN A 44 1.76 29.19 -15.99
CA GLN A 44 0.50 29.94 -16.05
C GLN A 44 -0.56 29.21 -16.88
N GLY A 45 -1.57 28.63 -16.23
CA GLY A 45 -2.71 27.99 -16.89
C GLY A 45 -3.61 27.21 -15.95
N GLU A 46 -4.84 27.71 -15.78
CA GLU A 46 -6.03 27.03 -15.25
C GLU A 46 -6.23 26.96 -13.71
N LYS A 47 -7.28 27.67 -13.27
CA LYS A 47 -7.90 27.55 -11.95
C LYS A 47 -8.53 26.15 -11.79
N GLY A 48 -7.75 25.19 -11.33
CA GLY A 48 -8.27 23.86 -10.96
C GLY A 48 -7.15 22.86 -10.72
N GLY A 49 -6.62 22.77 -9.49
CA GLY A 49 -5.58 21.80 -9.15
C GLY A 49 -5.98 20.35 -9.48
N SER A 50 -4.99 19.51 -9.82
CA SER A 50 -5.15 18.09 -10.16
C SER A 50 -5.98 17.34 -9.11
N ARG A 51 -6.72 16.28 -9.49
CA ARG A 51 -7.53 15.46 -8.56
C ARG A 51 -6.70 15.01 -7.34
N LEU A 52 -5.47 14.58 -7.57
CA LEU A 52 -4.53 14.19 -6.52
C LEU A 52 -4.24 15.33 -5.55
N SER A 53 -3.99 16.55 -6.05
CA SER A 53 -3.77 17.72 -5.19
C SER A 53 -4.97 18.02 -4.28
N ARG A 54 -6.19 17.79 -4.75
CA ARG A 54 -7.42 17.95 -3.95
C ARG A 54 -7.49 16.90 -2.84
N ILE A 55 -7.23 15.64 -3.16
CA ILE A 55 -7.22 14.53 -2.20
C ILE A 55 -6.19 14.80 -1.08
N LEU A 56 -4.96 15.18 -1.45
CA LEU A 56 -3.90 15.47 -0.48
C LEU A 56 -4.24 16.68 0.40
N LYS A 57 -4.80 17.76 -0.17
CA LYS A 57 -5.26 18.92 0.61
C LYS A 57 -6.34 18.54 1.63
N THR A 58 -7.28 17.68 1.25
CA THR A 58 -8.31 17.18 2.18
C THR A 58 -7.69 16.31 3.27
N LYS A 59 -6.78 15.40 2.91
CA LYS A 59 -6.06 14.52 3.86
C LYS A 59 -5.27 15.34 4.89
N GLN A 60 -4.56 16.37 4.43
CA GLN A 60 -3.82 17.31 5.30
C GLN A 60 -4.75 18.03 6.28
N ARG A 61 -5.91 18.51 5.82
CA ARG A 61 -6.89 19.19 6.69
C ARG A 61 -7.43 18.25 7.78
N ILE A 62 -7.77 17.02 7.41
CA ILE A 62 -8.31 16.01 8.34
C ILE A 62 -7.25 15.64 9.37
N LEU A 63 -6.02 15.34 8.92
CA LEU A 63 -4.90 15.06 9.80
C LEU A 63 -4.63 16.23 10.76
N GLN A 64 -4.64 17.47 10.26
CA GLN A 64 -4.44 18.66 11.10
C GLN A 64 -5.54 18.79 12.17
N ALA A 65 -6.79 18.47 11.83
CA ALA A 65 -7.90 18.46 12.77
C ALA A 65 -7.80 17.32 13.80
N GLN A 66 -7.23 16.17 13.44
CA GLN A 66 -6.93 15.10 14.39
C GLN A 66 -5.80 15.52 15.34
N LEU A 67 -4.71 16.07 14.80
CA LEU A 67 -3.55 16.52 15.57
C LEU A 67 -3.90 17.67 16.53
N SER A 68 -4.81 18.57 16.16
CA SER A 68 -5.23 19.68 17.03
C SER A 68 -6.09 19.24 18.22
N ARG A 69 -6.67 18.03 18.17
CA ARG A 69 -7.40 17.43 19.30
C ARG A 69 -6.48 16.75 20.30
N LEU A 70 -5.22 16.50 19.94
CA LEU A 70 -4.22 15.94 20.83
C LEU A 70 -3.62 17.05 21.69
N GLU A 71 -3.59 16.84 23.00
CA GLU A 71 -2.89 17.72 23.94
C GLU A 71 -1.37 17.58 23.81
N ASN A 72 -0.63 18.51 24.43
CA ASN A 72 0.83 18.51 24.38
C ASN A 72 1.42 17.18 24.89
N GLY A 73 2.24 16.51 24.08
CA GLY A 73 2.90 15.26 24.44
C GLY A 73 2.10 13.99 24.15
N GLN A 74 0.78 14.08 23.94
CA GLN A 74 -0.06 12.91 23.65
C GLN A 74 0.32 12.24 22.32
N LEU A 75 0.71 13.03 21.32
CA LEU A 75 1.17 12.48 20.04
C LEU A 75 2.47 11.70 20.22
N GLU A 76 3.46 12.31 20.87
CA GLU A 76 4.75 11.68 21.12
C GLU A 76 4.60 10.41 21.96
N GLU A 77 3.77 10.45 23.00
CA GLU A 77 3.44 9.29 23.83
C GLU A 77 2.77 8.20 23.00
N ARG A 78 1.78 8.53 22.18
CA ARG A 78 1.11 7.57 21.31
C ARG A 78 2.06 6.94 20.30
N LEU A 79 2.96 7.72 19.67
CA LEU A 79 3.90 7.18 18.69
C LEU A 79 5.02 6.34 19.32
N SER A 80 5.39 6.61 20.58
CA SER A 80 6.51 5.92 21.26
C SER A 80 6.09 4.73 22.13
N SER A 81 4.83 4.68 22.57
CA SER A 81 4.31 3.63 23.45
C SER A 81 3.91 2.36 22.70
N LEU A 82 3.62 2.46 21.40
CA LEU A 82 3.22 1.31 20.58
C LEU A 82 4.34 0.28 20.50
N GLN A 83 4.02 -0.94 20.90
CA GLN A 83 4.92 -2.07 20.80
C GLN A 83 4.80 -2.73 19.42
N PRO A 84 5.88 -3.36 18.93
CA PRO A 84 5.81 -4.19 17.72
C PRO A 84 4.65 -5.19 17.83
N TYR A 85 3.86 -5.28 16.77
CA TYR A 85 2.76 -6.22 16.65
C TYR A 85 3.03 -7.09 15.42
N SER A 86 3.17 -8.40 15.64
CA SER A 86 3.16 -9.33 14.52
C SER A 86 1.70 -9.64 14.20
N ALA A 87 1.19 -9.07 13.10
CA ALA A 87 -0.11 -9.47 12.59
C ALA A 87 -0.11 -11.00 12.33
N PRO A 88 -1.22 -11.70 12.60
CA PRO A 88 -1.31 -13.15 12.36
C PRO A 88 -1.13 -13.50 10.89
N TYR A 89 -1.46 -12.57 9.99
CA TYR A 89 -1.33 -12.71 8.55
C TYR A 89 -0.56 -11.51 7.99
N ARG A 90 0.66 -11.75 7.50
CA ARG A 90 1.51 -10.73 6.88
C ARG A 90 1.54 -10.87 5.37
N LEU A 91 1.60 -9.75 4.67
CA LEU A 91 1.58 -9.73 3.21
C LEU A 91 2.85 -10.35 2.65
N LEU A 92 4.02 -10.03 3.23
CA LEU A 92 5.30 -10.64 2.83
C LEU A 92 5.28 -12.17 2.97
N ASP A 93 4.75 -12.66 4.08
CA ASP A 93 4.67 -14.10 4.34
C ASP A 93 3.72 -14.79 3.35
N THR A 94 2.57 -14.19 3.06
CA THR A 94 1.64 -14.69 2.04
C THR A 94 2.29 -14.71 0.66
N ILE A 95 3.00 -13.65 0.26
CA ILE A 95 3.71 -13.60 -1.03
C ILE A 95 4.74 -14.72 -1.11
N ALA A 96 5.61 -14.85 -0.11
CA ALA A 96 6.61 -15.91 -0.08
C ALA A 96 5.98 -17.31 -0.16
N GLN A 97 4.87 -17.55 0.54
CA GLN A 97 4.16 -18.83 0.52
C GLN A 97 3.54 -19.16 -0.85
N GLN A 98 3.00 -18.16 -1.55
CA GLN A 98 2.43 -18.35 -2.90
C GLN A 98 3.54 -18.62 -3.92
N LEU A 99 4.64 -17.87 -3.86
CA LEU A 99 5.81 -18.06 -4.72
C LEU A 99 6.42 -19.46 -4.59
N MET A 100 6.52 -19.97 -3.35
CA MET A 100 6.96 -21.36 -3.10
C MET A 100 6.07 -22.42 -3.76
N GLN A 101 4.84 -22.07 -4.10
CA GLN A 101 3.88 -22.94 -4.79
C GLN A 101 3.80 -22.63 -6.30
N GLY A 102 4.67 -21.77 -6.84
CA GLY A 102 4.60 -21.31 -8.23
C GLY A 102 3.41 -20.39 -8.53
N LYS A 103 2.82 -19.76 -7.50
CA LYS A 103 1.61 -18.93 -7.62
C LYS A 103 1.93 -17.47 -7.43
N THR A 104 1.14 -16.62 -8.06
CA THR A 104 1.15 -15.17 -7.83
C THR A 104 0.07 -14.79 -6.81
N THR A 105 0.40 -13.88 -5.90
CA THR A 105 -0.53 -13.41 -4.87
C THR A 105 -1.57 -12.45 -5.46
N VAL A 106 -2.85 -12.67 -5.16
CA VAL A 106 -3.94 -11.77 -5.57
C VAL A 106 -4.32 -10.83 -4.43
N VAL A 107 -3.99 -9.54 -4.58
CA VAL A 107 -4.41 -8.47 -3.65
C VAL A 107 -5.63 -7.76 -4.22
N ALA A 108 -6.79 -7.90 -3.58
CA ALA A 108 -8.03 -7.28 -4.03
C ALA A 108 -8.33 -5.98 -3.28
N GLU A 109 -8.46 -4.86 -3.99
CA GLU A 109 -8.89 -3.59 -3.40
C GLU A 109 -10.39 -3.60 -3.10
N ILE A 110 -10.73 -3.28 -1.86
CA ILE A 110 -12.11 -3.14 -1.42
C ILE A 110 -12.34 -1.73 -0.85
N ALA A 111 -13.37 -1.08 -1.39
CA ALA A 111 -13.91 0.17 -0.89
C ALA A 111 -15.40 -0.01 -0.60
N ARG A 112 -15.99 0.96 0.09
CA ARG A 112 -17.44 1.02 0.23
C ARG A 112 -18.10 1.21 -1.14
N LEU A 113 -19.23 0.53 -1.37
CA LEU A 113 -20.04 0.72 -2.57
C LEU A 113 -20.72 2.10 -2.59
N SER A 114 -21.04 2.60 -1.40
CA SER A 114 -21.54 3.96 -1.17
C SER A 114 -21.12 4.45 0.22
N PRO A 115 -21.10 5.77 0.46
CA PRO A 115 -20.84 6.32 1.79
C PRO A 115 -21.81 5.83 2.88
N SER A 116 -23.00 5.35 2.48
CA SER A 116 -24.08 4.90 3.37
C SER A 116 -24.13 3.39 3.61
N GLU A 117 -23.23 2.61 3.02
CA GLU A 117 -23.15 1.16 3.26
C GLU A 117 -23.03 0.87 4.78
N SER A 118 -23.53 -0.26 5.28
CA SER A 118 -23.30 -0.62 6.69
C SER A 118 -21.94 -1.30 6.87
N LEU A 119 -21.38 -1.25 8.08
CA LEU A 119 -20.15 -2.01 8.38
C LEU A 119 -20.35 -3.52 8.21
N ASP A 120 -21.52 -4.06 8.54
CA ASP A 120 -21.83 -5.49 8.37
C ASP A 120 -21.85 -5.89 6.88
N SER A 121 -22.43 -5.05 6.03
CA SER A 121 -22.44 -5.27 4.58
C SER A 121 -21.03 -5.19 4.00
N PHE A 122 -20.24 -4.19 4.40
CA PHE A 122 -18.84 -4.05 4.01
C PHE A 122 -18.00 -5.26 4.44
N SER A 123 -18.14 -5.70 5.70
CA SER A 123 -17.44 -6.86 6.26
C SER A 123 -17.79 -8.15 5.53
N SER A 124 -19.08 -8.34 5.20
CA SER A 124 -19.55 -9.51 4.46
C SER A 124 -18.90 -9.58 3.07
N ARG A 125 -18.75 -8.44 2.39
CA ARG A 125 -18.04 -8.37 1.10
C ARG A 125 -16.54 -8.66 1.22
N CYS A 126 -15.91 -8.24 2.33
CA CYS A 126 -14.51 -8.59 2.59
C CYS A 126 -14.34 -10.12 2.63
N ALA A 127 -15.20 -10.82 3.36
CA ALA A 127 -15.19 -12.29 3.42
C ALA A 127 -15.43 -12.92 2.05
N GLN A 128 -16.42 -12.42 1.30
CA GLN A 128 -16.70 -12.90 -0.06
C GLN A 128 -15.50 -12.76 -1.02
N TYR A 129 -14.76 -11.66 -0.97
CA TYR A 129 -13.60 -11.47 -1.85
C TYR A 129 -12.52 -12.52 -1.59
N VAL A 130 -12.32 -12.90 -0.32
CA VAL A 130 -11.40 -13.98 0.06
C VAL A 130 -11.91 -15.33 -0.41
N GLU A 131 -13.20 -15.63 -0.22
CA GLU A 131 -13.84 -16.85 -0.74
C GLU A 131 -13.72 -16.97 -2.27
N TRP A 132 -13.70 -15.84 -2.98
CA TRP A 132 -13.57 -15.80 -4.44
C TRP A 132 -12.12 -15.84 -4.94
N GLY A 133 -11.12 -15.90 -4.05
CA GLY A 133 -9.73 -16.14 -4.41
C GLY A 133 -8.77 -14.98 -4.14
N ALA A 134 -9.17 -13.94 -3.40
CA ALA A 134 -8.22 -12.94 -2.92
C ALA A 134 -7.33 -13.52 -1.80
N ASP A 135 -6.02 -13.46 -1.99
CA ASP A 135 -5.02 -13.88 -0.99
C ASP A 135 -4.74 -12.79 0.05
N ALA A 136 -5.06 -11.54 -0.26
CA ALA A 136 -5.00 -10.39 0.64
C ALA A 136 -6.02 -9.31 0.23
N LEU A 137 -6.39 -8.44 1.18
CA LEU A 137 -7.32 -7.32 0.93
C LEU A 137 -6.61 -5.98 1.09
N ALA A 138 -6.82 -5.08 0.14
CA ALA A 138 -6.42 -3.68 0.23
C ALA A 138 -7.65 -2.80 0.52
N VAL A 139 -7.83 -2.44 1.78
CA VAL A 139 -8.98 -1.63 2.21
C VAL A 139 -8.71 -0.17 1.92
N CYS A 140 -9.52 0.44 1.06
CA CYS A 140 -9.42 1.86 0.76
C CYS A 140 -9.99 2.68 1.93
N THR A 141 -9.11 3.39 2.64
CA THR A 141 -9.48 4.27 3.77
C THR A 141 -9.40 5.75 3.39
N ASP A 142 -9.40 6.06 2.09
CA ASP A 142 -9.50 7.43 1.62
C ASP A 142 -10.88 8.01 1.91
N GLU A 143 -10.92 9.23 2.42
CA GLU A 143 -12.12 9.88 2.96
C GLU A 143 -13.19 10.16 1.89
N GLU A 144 -12.81 10.30 0.61
CA GLU A 144 -13.78 10.42 -0.48
C GLU A 144 -14.61 9.14 -0.66
N LYS A 145 -14.02 7.97 -0.36
CA LYS A 145 -14.66 6.65 -0.50
C LYS A 145 -15.13 6.07 0.83
N SER A 146 -14.45 6.40 1.92
CA SER A 146 -14.62 5.82 3.25
C SER A 146 -14.61 6.92 4.32
N PRO A 147 -15.79 7.44 4.70
CA PRO A 147 -15.93 8.52 5.70
C PRO A 147 -15.45 8.14 7.11
N ASN A 148 -15.23 6.85 7.37
CA ASN A 148 -14.64 6.35 8.61
C ASN A 148 -13.69 5.18 8.28
N GLY A 149 -12.60 5.51 7.58
CA GLY A 149 -11.62 4.53 7.11
C GLY A 149 -11.05 3.62 8.20
N ALA A 150 -10.87 4.12 9.42
CA ALA A 150 -10.39 3.31 10.53
C ALA A 150 -11.41 2.22 10.93
N ALA A 151 -12.70 2.54 10.94
CA ALA A 151 -13.75 1.56 11.24
C ALA A 151 -13.88 0.51 10.13
N ASP A 152 -13.76 0.91 8.86
CA ASP A 152 -13.79 -0.01 7.73
C ASP A 152 -12.60 -0.97 7.76
N LEU A 153 -11.39 -0.44 8.03
CA LEU A 153 -10.19 -1.24 8.17
C LEU A 153 -10.34 -2.25 9.33
N ALA A 154 -10.88 -1.82 10.47
CA ALA A 154 -11.11 -2.69 11.63
C ALA A 154 -12.15 -3.78 11.34
N ALA A 155 -13.20 -3.42 10.62
CA ALA A 155 -14.25 -4.34 10.20
C ALA A 155 -13.69 -5.42 9.26
N ALA A 156 -12.88 -5.03 8.27
CA ALA A 156 -12.19 -5.97 7.39
C ALA A 156 -11.25 -6.90 8.15
N CYS A 157 -10.40 -6.38 9.04
CA CYS A 157 -9.46 -7.18 9.83
C CYS A 157 -10.16 -8.24 10.70
N LYS A 158 -11.38 -7.97 11.16
CA LYS A 158 -12.18 -8.93 11.93
C LYS A 158 -12.91 -9.95 11.07
N ALA A 159 -13.19 -9.62 9.81
CA ALA A 159 -14.01 -10.43 8.91
C ALA A 159 -13.21 -11.53 8.20
N VAL A 160 -11.88 -11.40 8.11
CA VAL A 160 -11.05 -12.28 7.27
C VAL A 160 -9.81 -12.80 7.98
N ASN A 161 -9.30 -13.93 7.47
CA ASN A 161 -8.08 -14.60 7.94
C ASN A 161 -6.96 -14.52 6.90
N VAL A 162 -6.79 -13.33 6.29
CA VAL A 162 -5.75 -13.01 5.30
C VAL A 162 -5.14 -11.65 5.61
N PRO A 163 -3.98 -11.28 5.04
CA PRO A 163 -3.40 -9.96 5.25
C PRO A 163 -4.36 -8.85 4.82
N VAL A 164 -4.46 -7.81 5.64
CA VAL A 164 -5.25 -6.61 5.35
C VAL A 164 -4.31 -5.40 5.30
N LEU A 165 -4.26 -4.79 4.12
CA LEU A 165 -3.51 -3.60 3.78
C LEU A 165 -4.38 -2.35 3.94
N ARG A 166 -3.86 -1.32 4.59
CA ARG A 166 -4.44 0.03 4.52
C ARG A 166 -4.00 0.71 3.22
N LYS A 167 -4.92 0.81 2.25
CA LYS A 167 -4.72 1.59 1.03
C LYS A 167 -5.16 3.03 1.25
N ASP A 168 -4.20 3.91 1.47
CA ASP A 168 -4.44 5.33 1.77
C ASP A 168 -3.23 6.18 1.36
N TRP A 169 -3.41 7.50 1.33
CA TRP A 169 -2.33 8.47 1.24
C TRP A 169 -1.72 8.68 2.63
N ILE A 170 -0.74 7.84 2.98
CA ILE A 170 0.02 7.97 4.23
C ILE A 170 0.98 9.14 4.10
N ILE A 171 0.77 10.18 4.92
CA ILE A 171 1.57 11.43 4.93
C ILE A 171 2.11 11.78 6.32
N HIS A 172 1.81 10.95 7.33
CA HIS A 172 2.21 11.19 8.71
C HIS A 172 2.27 9.89 9.54
N PRO A 173 3.22 9.75 10.51
CA PRO A 173 3.36 8.56 11.36
C PRO A 173 2.11 8.21 12.16
N LEU A 174 1.25 9.18 12.49
CA LEU A 174 -0.03 8.93 13.16
C LEU A 174 -0.90 7.93 12.37
N GLN A 175 -0.93 8.02 11.04
CA GLN A 175 -1.69 7.08 10.22
C GLN A 175 -1.12 5.66 10.28
N VAL A 176 0.21 5.53 10.40
CA VAL A 176 0.89 4.24 10.58
C VAL A 176 0.55 3.65 11.95
N ALA A 177 0.57 4.47 13.00
CA ALA A 177 0.16 4.10 14.35
C ALA A 177 -1.30 3.60 14.39
N GLU A 178 -2.23 4.35 13.80
CA GLU A 178 -3.64 3.96 13.67
C GLU A 178 -3.81 2.63 12.92
N THR A 179 -3.02 2.41 11.87
CA THR A 179 -3.06 1.17 11.10
C THR A 179 -2.72 -0.03 11.97
N ARG A 180 -1.64 0.09 12.76
CA ARG A 180 -1.24 -0.94 13.73
C ARG A 180 -2.31 -1.16 14.80
N GLU A 181 -2.87 -0.10 15.37
CA GLU A 181 -3.87 -0.20 16.44
C GLU A 181 -5.14 -0.93 15.99
N VAL A 182 -5.51 -0.77 14.72
CA VAL A 182 -6.67 -1.42 14.11
C VAL A 182 -6.43 -2.90 13.81
N GLY A 183 -5.16 -3.34 13.74
CA GLY A 183 -4.79 -4.73 13.49
C GLY A 183 -4.53 -5.07 12.02
N ALA A 184 -4.45 -4.07 11.14
CA ALA A 184 -4.00 -4.26 9.77
C ALA A 184 -2.53 -4.67 9.75
N SER A 185 -2.13 -5.40 8.70
CA SER A 185 -0.78 -5.97 8.59
C SER A 185 0.17 -5.12 7.76
N SER A 186 -0.37 -4.18 6.97
CA SER A 186 0.45 -3.44 6.02
C SER A 186 -0.07 -2.04 5.67
N ILE A 187 0.83 -1.22 5.13
CA ILE A 187 0.55 0.12 4.58
C ILE A 187 1.12 0.30 3.17
N THR A 188 0.58 1.27 2.43
CA THR A 188 1.20 1.81 1.22
C THR A 188 1.92 3.13 1.51
N ALA A 189 3.20 3.23 1.12
CA ALA A 189 4.01 4.43 1.22
C ALA A 189 4.37 4.91 -0.20
N VAL A 190 3.68 5.95 -0.68
CA VAL A 190 3.87 6.46 -2.05
C VAL A 190 5.05 7.42 -2.11
N TYR A 191 6.12 7.02 -2.79
CA TYR A 191 7.36 7.80 -2.81
C TYR A 191 7.18 9.17 -3.46
N SER A 192 6.45 9.26 -4.57
CA SER A 192 6.11 10.55 -5.23
C SER A 192 5.39 11.56 -4.32
N ILE A 193 4.76 11.10 -3.23
CA ILE A 193 4.08 11.95 -2.24
C ILE A 193 4.98 12.25 -1.04
N LEU A 194 5.71 11.24 -0.57
CA LEU A 194 6.51 11.33 0.64
C LEU A 194 7.90 11.93 0.41
N GLY A 195 8.47 11.74 -0.77
CA GLY A 195 9.85 12.10 -1.11
C GLY A 195 10.83 11.68 -0.01
N LYS A 196 11.61 12.64 0.48
CA LYS A 196 12.60 12.45 1.57
C LYS A 196 11.99 11.99 2.90
N GLY A 197 10.67 12.04 3.02
CA GLY A 197 9.90 11.55 4.15
C GLY A 197 9.64 10.06 4.17
N ALA A 198 9.75 9.38 3.02
CA ALA A 198 9.47 7.96 2.89
C ALA A 198 10.29 7.10 3.87
N PRO A 199 11.61 7.31 4.06
CA PRO A 199 12.41 6.50 4.98
C PRO A 199 11.87 6.49 6.41
N ALA A 200 11.37 7.64 6.90
CA ALA A 200 10.83 7.74 8.26
C ALA A 200 9.51 6.96 8.41
N ILE A 201 8.64 7.00 7.40
CA ILE A 201 7.39 6.24 7.39
C ILE A 201 7.67 4.73 7.34
N LEU A 202 8.60 4.30 6.48
CA LEU A 202 8.97 2.89 6.33
C LEU A 202 9.60 2.33 7.60
N GLN A 203 10.59 3.04 8.16
CA GLN A 203 11.24 2.63 9.41
C GLN A 203 10.24 2.53 10.55
N TYR A 204 9.30 3.49 10.64
CA TYR A 204 8.29 3.45 11.69
C TYR A 204 7.31 2.30 11.51
N ALA A 205 6.84 2.04 10.28
CA ALA A 205 5.98 0.88 9.98
C ALA A 205 6.65 -0.45 10.34
N ILE A 206 7.90 -0.64 9.92
CA ILE A 206 8.70 -1.83 10.24
C ILE A 206 8.90 -1.97 11.75
N SER A 207 9.16 -0.87 12.46
CA SER A 207 9.32 -0.89 13.93
C SER A 207 8.04 -1.32 14.66
N LEU A 208 6.87 -1.13 14.03
CA LEU A 208 5.58 -1.57 14.55
C LEU A 208 5.19 -2.98 14.08
N GLY A 209 5.99 -3.64 13.26
CA GLY A 209 5.72 -4.97 12.71
C GLY A 209 4.79 -4.96 11.48
N LEU A 210 4.56 -3.80 10.86
CA LEU A 210 3.78 -3.67 9.63
C LEU A 210 4.67 -3.91 8.41
N ASP A 211 4.14 -4.61 7.40
CA ASP A 211 4.72 -4.59 6.06
C ASP A 211 4.45 -3.23 5.41
N ALA A 212 5.41 -2.72 4.65
CA ALA A 212 5.26 -1.43 3.98
C ALA A 212 5.62 -1.56 2.50
N ILE A 213 4.63 -1.35 1.64
CA ILE A 213 4.84 -1.31 0.19
C ILE A 213 5.35 0.08 -0.18
N VAL A 214 6.56 0.17 -0.71
CA VAL A 214 7.09 1.41 -1.29
C VAL A 214 6.58 1.53 -2.71
N GLU A 215 5.60 2.41 -2.93
CA GLU A 215 5.06 2.64 -4.27
C GLU A 215 5.91 3.65 -5.06
N VAL A 216 6.31 3.27 -6.26
CA VAL A 216 7.07 4.09 -7.23
C VAL A 216 6.34 4.15 -8.56
N VAL A 217 6.54 5.22 -9.33
CA VAL A 217 5.88 5.41 -10.64
C VAL A 217 6.82 5.34 -11.84
N ASN A 218 8.15 5.37 -11.62
CA ASN A 218 9.15 5.33 -12.68
C ASN A 218 10.51 4.82 -12.15
N LEU A 219 11.47 4.67 -13.05
CA LEU A 219 12.79 4.11 -12.74
C LEU A 219 13.62 5.04 -11.84
N GLN A 220 13.47 6.35 -12.01
CA GLN A 220 14.18 7.32 -11.17
C GLN A 220 13.74 7.17 -9.70
N GLU A 221 12.44 7.10 -9.44
CA GLU A 221 11.93 6.88 -8.08
C GLU A 221 12.40 5.55 -7.51
N LEU A 222 12.39 4.48 -8.31
CA LEU A 222 12.90 3.16 -7.90
C LEU A 222 14.37 3.23 -7.45
N GLN A 223 15.23 3.89 -8.25
CA GLN A 223 16.64 4.10 -7.91
C GLN A 223 16.83 4.95 -6.65
N GLU A 224 15.94 5.90 -6.39
CA GLU A 224 15.99 6.72 -5.18
C GLU A 224 15.57 5.95 -3.92
N VAL A 225 14.67 4.97 -4.04
CA VAL A 225 14.20 4.14 -2.91
C VAL A 225 14.98 2.84 -2.73
N GLU A 226 15.71 2.36 -3.74
CA GLU A 226 16.56 1.17 -3.66
C GLU A 226 17.49 1.17 -2.42
N PRO A 227 18.21 2.25 -2.09
CA PRO A 227 19.10 2.29 -0.93
C PRO A 227 18.38 2.13 0.42
N LEU A 228 17.04 2.24 0.45
CA LEU A 228 16.25 2.01 1.66
C LEU A 228 16.15 0.53 2.02
N GLY A 229 16.46 -0.38 1.08
CA GLY A 229 16.42 -1.82 1.29
C GLY A 229 15.02 -2.31 1.66
N ALA A 230 13.97 -1.74 1.04
CA ALA A 230 12.61 -2.13 1.33
C ALA A 230 12.34 -3.55 0.80
N PRO A 231 11.63 -4.40 1.54
CA PRO A 231 11.33 -5.76 1.10
C PRO A 231 10.14 -5.83 0.11
N LEU A 232 9.35 -4.76 -0.02
CA LEU A 232 8.17 -4.70 -0.88
C LEU A 232 8.17 -3.42 -1.73
N TYR A 233 8.14 -3.60 -3.05
CA TYR A 233 8.03 -2.52 -4.03
C TYR A 233 6.70 -2.62 -4.76
N GLY A 234 5.96 -1.51 -4.78
CA GLY A 234 4.70 -1.38 -5.52
C GLY A 234 4.92 -0.57 -6.79
N ILE A 235 4.47 -1.08 -7.94
CA ILE A 235 4.52 -0.32 -9.19
C ILE A 235 3.17 0.37 -9.40
N ASN A 236 3.15 1.68 -9.16
CA ASN A 236 1.94 2.49 -9.23
C ASN A 236 1.74 3.06 -10.63
N LEU A 237 0.97 2.32 -11.43
CA LEU A 237 0.62 2.68 -12.81
C LEU A 237 -0.56 3.67 -12.92
N SER A 238 -1.00 4.26 -11.80
CA SER A 238 -2.16 5.16 -11.74
C SER A 238 -1.78 6.63 -11.51
N VAL A 239 -0.55 6.91 -11.09
CA VAL A 239 -0.07 8.25 -10.77
C VAL A 239 0.91 8.70 -11.86
N GLY A 240 0.76 9.94 -12.34
CA GLY A 240 1.67 10.55 -13.31
C GLY A 240 1.49 10.13 -14.78
N LEU A 241 0.80 9.03 -15.07
CA LEU A 241 0.45 8.63 -16.43
C LEU A 241 -0.82 9.37 -16.91
N THR A 242 -0.62 10.56 -17.48
CA THR A 242 -1.70 11.38 -18.05
C THR A 242 -2.20 10.85 -19.41
N LEU A 243 -1.39 10.06 -20.11
CA LEU A 243 -1.68 9.57 -21.46
C LEU A 243 -2.04 8.09 -21.44
N SER A 244 -3.27 7.77 -21.84
CA SER A 244 -3.72 6.40 -22.07
C SER A 244 -3.27 5.92 -23.45
N LEU A 245 -1.99 5.61 -23.58
CA LEU A 245 -1.46 4.91 -24.75
C LEU A 245 -1.52 3.39 -24.49
N PRO A 246 -2.14 2.60 -25.38
CA PRO A 246 -2.13 1.14 -25.28
C PRO A 246 -0.69 0.60 -25.21
N GLY A 247 -0.46 -0.43 -24.40
CA GLY A 247 0.86 -1.08 -24.25
C GLY A 247 1.83 -0.37 -23.29
N VAL A 248 1.91 0.96 -23.33
CA VAL A 248 2.90 1.75 -22.56
C VAL A 248 2.88 1.44 -21.06
N ARG A 249 1.69 1.23 -20.49
CA ARG A 249 1.55 0.87 -19.08
C ARG A 249 2.24 -0.46 -18.76
N MET A 250 2.04 -1.46 -19.61
CA MET A 250 2.61 -2.79 -19.41
C MET A 250 4.11 -2.77 -19.65
N ASP A 251 4.58 -2.06 -20.68
CA ASP A 251 6.01 -1.88 -20.93
C ASP A 251 6.71 -1.23 -19.72
N LEU A 252 6.09 -0.19 -19.15
CA LEU A 252 6.59 0.45 -17.92
C LEU A 252 6.61 -0.52 -16.75
N ALA A 253 5.53 -1.28 -16.55
CA ALA A 253 5.45 -2.26 -15.47
C ALA A 253 6.58 -3.29 -15.59
N LYS A 254 6.75 -3.92 -16.76
CA LYS A 254 7.80 -4.90 -17.03
C LYS A 254 9.20 -4.33 -16.83
N GLY A 255 9.45 -3.13 -17.37
CA GLY A 255 10.72 -2.45 -17.20
C GLY A 255 11.06 -2.17 -15.73
N LEU A 256 10.07 -1.80 -14.91
CA LEU A 256 10.28 -1.56 -13.48
C LEU A 256 10.43 -2.85 -12.67
N VAL A 257 9.68 -3.91 -13.00
CA VAL A 257 9.81 -5.21 -12.33
C VAL A 257 11.23 -5.76 -12.48
N GLY A 258 11.80 -5.67 -13.69
CA GLY A 258 13.16 -6.14 -13.97
C GLY A 258 14.27 -5.40 -13.20
N GLU A 259 13.97 -4.23 -12.65
CA GLU A 259 14.91 -3.38 -11.91
C GLU A 259 14.70 -3.45 -10.39
N ILE A 260 13.72 -4.24 -9.90
CA ILE A 260 13.50 -4.43 -8.47
C ILE A 260 14.71 -5.16 -7.85
N PRO A 261 15.23 -4.70 -6.69
CA PRO A 261 16.37 -5.33 -6.05
C PRO A 261 16.15 -6.81 -5.73
N PHE A 262 17.19 -7.62 -5.94
CA PHE A 262 17.15 -9.05 -5.64
C PHE A 262 16.75 -9.31 -4.17
N GLY A 263 15.77 -10.21 -3.97
CA GLY A 263 15.26 -10.58 -2.66
C GLY A 263 14.14 -9.68 -2.13
N ALA A 264 13.76 -8.63 -2.85
CA ALA A 264 12.53 -7.90 -2.61
C ALA A 264 11.38 -8.46 -3.47
N SER A 265 10.14 -8.24 -3.02
CA SER A 265 8.94 -8.66 -3.73
C SER A 265 8.23 -7.47 -4.40
N SER A 266 7.62 -7.77 -5.54
CA SER A 266 6.91 -6.83 -6.41
C SER A 266 5.39 -6.93 -6.22
N VAL A 267 4.71 -5.77 -6.25
CA VAL A 267 3.25 -5.67 -6.27
C VAL A 267 2.84 -4.77 -7.43
N VAL A 268 2.10 -5.29 -8.40
CA VAL A 268 1.78 -4.55 -9.64
C VAL A 268 0.29 -4.47 -9.89
N GLY A 269 -0.21 -3.27 -10.21
CA GLY A 269 -1.61 -3.04 -10.52
C GLY A 269 -2.04 -3.63 -11.86
N VAL A 270 -3.18 -4.35 -11.90
CA VAL A 270 -3.76 -4.97 -13.11
C VAL A 270 -5.20 -4.55 -13.34
N TRP A 271 -5.62 -4.53 -14.61
CA TRP A 271 -6.99 -4.19 -15.02
C TRP A 271 -7.72 -5.33 -15.71
N SER A 272 -7.00 -6.37 -16.13
CA SER A 272 -7.59 -7.54 -16.75
C SER A 272 -6.83 -8.80 -16.37
N ILE A 273 -7.41 -9.96 -16.68
CA ILE A 273 -6.78 -11.26 -16.44
C ILE A 273 -5.59 -11.43 -17.38
N GLU A 274 -5.69 -10.92 -18.62
CA GLU A 274 -4.62 -10.97 -19.61
C GLU A 274 -3.37 -10.23 -19.12
N GLU A 275 -3.54 -9.02 -18.55
CA GLU A 275 -2.42 -8.27 -17.95
C GLU A 275 -1.80 -9.01 -16.77
N ALA A 276 -2.63 -9.66 -15.94
CA ALA A 276 -2.15 -10.44 -14.82
C ALA A 276 -1.33 -11.66 -15.28
N THR A 277 -1.82 -12.40 -16.28
CA THR A 277 -1.10 -13.55 -16.85
C THR A 277 0.22 -13.12 -17.48
N GLU A 278 0.23 -12.01 -18.21
CA GLU A 278 1.45 -11.47 -18.80
C GLU A 278 2.47 -11.06 -17.72
N LEU A 279 2.05 -10.38 -16.66
CA LEU A 279 2.94 -9.99 -15.56
C LEU A 279 3.43 -11.18 -14.73
N LYS A 280 2.61 -12.22 -14.56
CA LYS A 280 3.04 -13.48 -13.94
C LYS A 280 4.20 -14.10 -14.73
N ALA A 281 4.11 -14.12 -16.07
CA ALA A 281 5.20 -14.63 -16.92
C ALA A 281 6.49 -13.81 -16.82
N GLU A 282 6.38 -12.52 -16.46
CA GLU A 282 7.51 -11.61 -16.23
C GLU A 282 8.06 -11.69 -14.79
N GLY A 283 7.51 -12.58 -13.96
CA GLY A 283 7.99 -12.84 -12.60
C GLY A 283 7.42 -11.93 -11.52
N VAL A 284 6.24 -11.32 -11.74
CA VAL A 284 5.57 -10.54 -10.69
C VAL A 284 5.09 -11.42 -9.54
N ASP A 285 5.41 -11.01 -8.32
CA ASP A 285 5.13 -11.77 -7.09
C ASP A 285 3.68 -11.61 -6.61
N ALA A 286 3.12 -10.41 -6.79
CA ALA A 286 1.74 -10.09 -6.44
C ALA A 286 1.08 -9.17 -7.46
N VAL A 287 -0.15 -9.49 -7.83
CA VAL A 287 -1.02 -8.63 -8.62
C VAL A 287 -2.00 -7.89 -7.72
N TYR A 288 -2.21 -6.61 -8.00
CA TYR A 288 -3.11 -5.72 -7.28
C TYR A 288 -4.30 -5.35 -8.17
N VAL A 289 -5.50 -5.74 -7.77
CA VAL A 289 -6.73 -5.47 -8.52
C VAL A 289 -7.48 -4.33 -7.87
N ARG A 290 -7.69 -3.24 -8.62
CA ARG A 290 -8.43 -2.07 -8.12
C ARG A 290 -9.91 -2.34 -7.95
N HIS A 291 -10.52 -1.60 -7.04
CA HIS A 291 -11.95 -1.68 -6.76
C HIS A 291 -12.79 -1.39 -8.01
N GLU A 292 -12.37 -0.43 -8.84
CA GLU A 292 -13.08 -0.06 -10.06
C GLU A 292 -13.10 -1.18 -11.11
N VAL A 293 -12.05 -1.99 -11.16
CA VAL A 293 -11.95 -3.16 -12.05
C VAL A 293 -12.92 -4.24 -11.55
N LEU A 294 -12.90 -4.52 -10.25
CA LEU A 294 -13.79 -5.49 -9.61
C LEU A 294 -15.27 -5.12 -9.72
N GLN A 295 -15.61 -3.82 -9.70
CA GLN A 295 -16.98 -3.33 -9.88
C GLN A 295 -17.40 -3.22 -11.37
N GLY A 296 -16.54 -3.60 -12.32
CA GLY A 296 -16.88 -3.63 -13.73
C GLY A 296 -17.07 -2.26 -14.38
N ARG A 297 -16.42 -1.21 -13.89
CA ARG A 297 -16.40 0.10 -14.59
C ARG A 297 -15.38 0.08 -15.72
N SER A 298 -15.58 -0.80 -16.71
CA SER A 298 -15.01 -0.58 -18.04
C SER A 298 -15.83 0.53 -18.69
N ALA A 299 -15.16 1.58 -19.20
CA ALA A 299 -15.82 2.69 -19.89
C ALA A 299 -16.53 2.26 -21.19
N THR A 300 -16.43 1.00 -21.60
CA THR A 300 -16.76 0.57 -22.96
C THR A 300 -17.55 -0.74 -23.10
N GLU A 301 -17.88 -1.47 -22.02
CA GLU A 301 -18.53 -2.78 -22.18
C GLU A 301 -19.75 -2.98 -21.26
N ALA A 302 -20.90 -3.26 -21.89
CA ALA A 302 -22.23 -3.37 -21.30
C ALA A 302 -22.47 -4.66 -20.48
N LYS A 303 -21.43 -5.33 -19.99
CA LYS A 303 -21.57 -6.50 -19.11
C LYS A 303 -20.97 -6.14 -17.75
N GLN A 304 -21.82 -6.08 -16.73
CA GLN A 304 -21.37 -6.05 -15.35
C GLN A 304 -20.45 -7.25 -15.13
N LEU A 305 -19.17 -6.99 -14.91
CA LEU A 305 -18.25 -7.99 -14.40
C LEU A 305 -18.80 -8.45 -13.04
N VAL A 306 -19.18 -9.71 -12.94
CA VAL A 306 -19.56 -10.31 -11.66
C VAL A 306 -18.25 -10.46 -10.87
N PRO A 307 -18.04 -9.73 -9.76
CA PRO A 307 -16.75 -9.69 -9.08
C PRO A 307 -16.26 -11.08 -8.67
N GLN A 308 -17.19 -11.97 -8.32
CA GLN A 308 -16.95 -13.38 -8.07
C GLN A 308 -16.28 -14.09 -9.24
N ALA A 309 -16.88 -14.02 -10.43
CA ALA A 309 -16.36 -14.68 -11.62
C ALA A 309 -14.98 -14.12 -12.00
N PHE A 310 -14.79 -12.80 -11.85
CA PHE A 310 -13.49 -12.18 -12.10
C PHE A 310 -12.40 -12.72 -11.17
N LEU A 311 -12.64 -12.69 -9.85
CA LEU A 311 -11.63 -13.11 -8.88
C LEU A 311 -11.35 -14.61 -8.98
N GLN A 312 -12.36 -15.43 -9.25
CA GLN A 312 -12.18 -16.86 -9.48
C GLN A 312 -11.31 -17.11 -10.72
N ASN A 313 -11.67 -16.52 -11.86
CA ASN A 313 -10.89 -16.69 -13.09
C ASN A 313 -9.47 -16.12 -12.96
N LEU A 314 -9.32 -15.00 -12.26
CA LEU A 314 -8.01 -14.42 -11.98
C LEU A 314 -7.19 -15.36 -11.11
N ARG A 315 -7.78 -15.89 -10.03
CA ARG A 315 -7.10 -16.84 -9.15
C ARG A 315 -6.66 -18.07 -9.93
N ASP A 316 -7.55 -18.63 -10.76
CA ASP A 316 -7.23 -19.79 -11.61
C ASP A 316 -6.03 -19.48 -12.51
N ALA A 317 -6.02 -18.32 -13.19
CA ALA A 317 -4.87 -17.87 -14.00
C ALA A 317 -3.58 -17.71 -13.18
N MET A 318 -3.68 -17.20 -11.95
CA MET A 318 -2.51 -17.03 -11.06
C MET A 318 -2.02 -18.36 -10.47
N THR A 319 -2.81 -19.43 -10.55
CA THR A 319 -2.45 -20.79 -10.13
C THR A 319 -2.02 -21.72 -11.26
N GLY A 320 -2.33 -21.39 -12.51
CA GLY A 320 -2.12 -22.27 -13.65
C GLY A 320 -0.64 -22.64 -13.88
N ASP A 321 -0.40 -23.91 -14.19
CA ASP A 321 0.88 -24.43 -14.67
C ASP A 321 1.05 -24.02 -16.14
N ASP A 322 1.82 -22.96 -16.41
CA ASP A 322 2.45 -22.75 -17.73
C ASP A 322 3.87 -23.34 -17.70
#